data_AF-M0A0P6-F1
#
_entry.id   AF-M0A0P6-F1
#
_cell.length_a   1.000
_cell.length_b   1.000
_cell.length_c   1.000
_cell.angle_alpha   90.00
_cell.angle_beta   90.00
_cell.angle_gamma   90.00
#
_symmetry.space_group_name_H-M   'P 1'
#
loop_
_entity.id
_entity.type
_entity.pdbx_description
1 polymer ?
#
loop_
_entity_poly.entity_id
_entity_poly.type
_entity_poly.pdbx_seq_one_letter_code
_entity_poly.pdbx_strand_id
1 'polypeptide(L)'
;MVSRDTIVHIASVTIGLLVLALVEYFDLGPETGPAPVAVFLLFYGLVLGGAHFYLALRGEDGMIPVEARWRYVATLVVLLAAGAAIFYGGGRAIATIPLESLGYIVLVVTLVAYLLTESMSGYHASRQG
;
A
#
# COMPACT_ATOMS: atom_id res chain seq x y z
N MET A 1 -28.54 1.85 0.11
CA MET A 1 -27.95 0.62 -0.45
C MET A 1 -26.44 0.77 -0.39
N VAL A 2 -25.69 -0.22 0.10
CA VAL A 2 -24.22 -0.14 0.22
C VAL A 2 -23.59 -0.49 -1.13
N SER A 3 -22.62 0.27 -1.61
CA SER A 3 -21.95 -0.01 -2.88
C SER A 3 -21.04 -1.23 -2.77
N ARG A 4 -20.76 -1.87 -3.91
CA ARG A 4 -19.87 -3.03 -3.96
C ARG A 4 -18.45 -2.67 -3.52
N ASP A 5 -17.93 -1.51 -3.91
CA ASP A 5 -16.64 -0.99 -3.46
C ASP A 5 -16.57 -0.94 -1.92
N THR A 6 -17.61 -0.42 -1.27
CA THR A 6 -17.68 -0.38 0.19
C THR A 6 -17.70 -1.77 0.79
N ILE A 7 -18.44 -2.72 0.22
CA ILE A 7 -18.48 -4.11 0.70
C ILE A 7 -17.09 -4.76 0.62
N VAL A 8 -16.41 -4.62 -0.51
CA VAL A 8 -15.07 -5.18 -0.70
C VAL A 8 -14.06 -4.52 0.25
N HIS A 9 -14.15 -3.21 0.44
CA HIS A 9 -13.30 -2.51 1.41
C HIS A 9 -13.51 -2.98 2.84
N ILE A 10 -14.77 -3.10 3.28
CA ILE A 10 -15.10 -3.67 4.59
C ILE A 10 -14.52 -5.08 4.72
N ALA A 11 -14.72 -5.94 3.72
CA ALA A 11 -14.18 -7.31 3.75
C ALA A 11 -12.64 -7.32 3.85
N SER A 12 -11.95 -6.48 3.08
CA SER A 12 -10.49 -6.36 3.10
C SER A 12 -9.97 -5.90 4.47
N VAL A 13 -10.60 -4.89 5.06
CA VAL A 13 -10.27 -4.39 6.39
C VAL A 13 -10.54 -5.45 7.45
N THR A 14 -11.67 -6.16 7.38
CA THR A 14 -11.99 -7.26 8.30
C THR A 14 -10.93 -8.35 8.23
N ILE A 15 -10.48 -8.75 7.04
CA ILE A 15 -9.39 -9.74 6.89
C ILE A 15 -8.10 -9.20 7.51
N GLY A 16 -7.76 -7.92 7.30
CA GLY A 16 -6.61 -7.30 7.95
C GLY A 16 -6.70 -7.35 9.48
N LEU A 17 -7.84 -7.01 10.06
CA LEU A 17 -8.06 -7.10 11.51
C LEU A 17 -7.98 -8.53 12.03
N LEU A 18 -8.46 -9.52 11.26
CA LEU A 18 -8.31 -10.94 11.62
C LEU A 18 -6.84 -11.37 11.62
N VAL A 19 -6.04 -10.92 10.65
CA VAL A 19 -4.58 -11.16 10.65
C VAL A 19 -3.95 -10.59 11.92
N LEU A 20 -4.30 -9.37 12.30
CA LEU A 20 -3.77 -8.75 13.52
C LEU A 20 -4.20 -9.51 14.79
N ALA A 21 -5.46 -9.94 14.86
CA ALA A 21 -5.98 -10.73 15.98
C ALA A 21 -5.28 -12.09 16.10
N LEU A 22 -4.94 -12.74 14.98
CA LEU A 22 -4.18 -13.99 14.99
C LEU A 22 -2.74 -13.79 15.47
N VAL A 23 -2.11 -12.68 15.08
CA VAL A 23 -0.74 -12.35 15.51
C VAL A 23 -0.68 -12.17 17.02
N GLU A 24 -1.64 -11.45 17.59
CA GLU A 24 -1.81 -11.33 19.04
C GLU A 24 -2.06 -12.69 19.69
N TYR A 25 -3.00 -13.48 19.15
CA TYR A 25 -3.37 -14.79 19.70
C TYR A 25 -2.19 -15.78 19.76
N PHE A 26 -1.28 -15.71 18.79
CA PHE A 26 -0.09 -16.57 18.72
C PHE A 26 1.18 -15.93 19.29
N ASP A 27 1.09 -14.75 19.92
CA ASP A 27 2.22 -14.01 20.49
C ASP A 27 3.35 -13.77 19.47
N LEU A 28 2.99 -13.43 18.23
CA LEU A 28 3.92 -13.21 17.12
C LEU A 28 4.38 -11.74 17.05
N GLY A 29 4.83 -11.21 18.18
CA GLY A 29 5.24 -9.81 18.34
C GLY A 29 6.58 -9.45 17.68
N PRO A 30 6.93 -8.15 17.55
CA PRO A 30 8.17 -7.62 16.97
C PRO A 30 9.45 -8.33 17.39
N GLU A 31 9.49 -8.76 18.64
CA GLU A 31 10.57 -9.49 19.31
C GLU A 31 10.79 -10.93 18.80
N THR A 32 9.83 -11.52 18.07
CA THR A 32 9.89 -12.92 17.61
C THR A 32 10.70 -13.14 16.32
N GLY A 33 11.22 -12.07 15.70
CA GLY A 33 12.08 -12.14 14.52
C GLY A 33 11.55 -11.31 13.34
N PRO A 34 11.70 -11.75 12.07
CA PRO A 34 11.27 -10.97 10.91
C PRO A 34 9.77 -11.06 10.58
N ALA A 35 9.05 -12.03 11.17
CA ALA A 35 7.62 -12.25 10.98
C ALA A 35 6.74 -10.99 11.21
N PRO A 36 7.02 -10.11 12.18
CA PRO A 36 6.22 -8.92 12.48
C PRO A 36 6.20 -7.89 11.35
N VAL A 37 7.26 -7.80 10.54
CA VAL A 37 7.24 -6.94 9.35
C VAL A 37 6.40 -7.56 8.24
N ALA A 38 6.46 -8.86 8.03
CA ALA A 38 5.56 -9.52 7.07
C ALA A 38 4.09 -9.32 7.47
N VAL A 39 3.79 -9.42 8.77
CA VAL A 39 2.47 -9.13 9.34
C VAL A 39 2.08 -7.67 9.11
N PHE A 40 2.96 -6.72 9.42
CA PHE A 40 2.73 -5.30 9.21
C PHE A 40 2.42 -5.00 7.73
N LEU A 41 3.26 -5.51 6.82
CA LEU A 41 3.08 -5.35 5.38
C LEU A 41 1.76 -5.95 4.90
N LEU A 42 1.39 -7.14 5.40
CA LEU A 42 0.14 -7.79 5.08
C LEU A 42 -1.06 -6.99 5.61
N PHE A 43 -1.02 -6.54 6.86
CA PHE A 43 -2.06 -5.75 7.49
C PHE A 43 -2.30 -4.44 6.73
N TYR A 44 -1.27 -3.62 6.55
CA TYR A 44 -1.39 -2.35 5.84
C TYR A 44 -1.71 -2.55 4.36
N GLY A 45 -1.16 -3.59 3.72
CA GLY A 45 -1.49 -3.97 2.35
C GLY A 45 -2.98 -4.30 2.19
N LEU A 46 -3.56 -5.08 3.11
CA LEU A 46 -4.98 -5.42 3.11
C LEU A 46 -5.86 -4.21 3.40
N VAL A 47 -5.54 -3.45 4.45
CA VAL A 47 -6.38 -2.33 4.90
C VAL A 47 -6.38 -1.19 3.88
N LEU A 48 -5.21 -0.83 3.34
CA LEU A 48 -5.09 0.28 2.40
C LEU A 48 -5.35 -0.16 0.95
N GLY A 49 -4.80 -1.30 0.55
CA GLY A 49 -4.74 -1.71 -0.86
C GLY A 49 -5.64 -2.88 -1.26
N GLY A 50 -6.11 -3.71 -0.32
CA GLY A 50 -6.69 -5.00 -0.68
C GLY A 50 -7.98 -4.89 -1.52
N ALA A 51 -8.80 -3.87 -1.26
CA ALA A 51 -9.97 -3.59 -2.10
C ALA A 51 -9.61 -3.12 -3.50
N HIS A 52 -8.62 -2.21 -3.62
CA HIS A 52 -8.12 -1.75 -4.91
C HIS A 52 -7.53 -2.90 -5.71
N PHE A 53 -6.72 -3.74 -5.06
CA PHE A 53 -6.12 -4.91 -5.69
C PHE A 53 -7.17 -5.92 -6.17
N TYR A 54 -8.12 -6.28 -5.30
CA TYR A 54 -9.19 -7.20 -5.67
C TYR A 54 -10.01 -6.69 -6.86
N LEU A 55 -10.47 -5.43 -6.80
CA LEU A 55 -11.30 -4.86 -7.85
C LEU A 55 -10.52 -4.65 -9.16
N ALA A 56 -9.23 -4.30 -9.09
CA ALA A 56 -8.35 -4.18 -10.24
C ALA A 56 -8.12 -5.55 -10.93
N LEU A 57 -7.91 -6.61 -10.15
CA LEU A 57 -7.80 -7.98 -10.67
C LEU A 57 -9.09 -8.45 -11.35
N ARG A 58 -10.25 -7.99 -10.87
CA ARG A 58 -11.55 -8.30 -11.46
C ARG A 58 -11.87 -7.49 -12.72
N GLY A 59 -11.06 -6.47 -13.04
CA GLY A 59 -11.32 -5.57 -14.17
C GLY A 59 -12.58 -4.73 -13.98
N GLU A 60 -12.94 -4.41 -12.73
CA GLU A 60 -14.20 -3.75 -12.41
C GLU A 60 -14.04 -2.22 -12.34
N ASP A 61 -14.54 -1.56 -13.38
CA ASP A 61 -14.71 -0.11 -13.46
C ASP A 61 -15.96 0.30 -12.66
N GLY A 62 -15.74 0.59 -11.38
CA GLY A 62 -16.76 1.12 -10.47
C GLY A 62 -16.68 2.64 -10.41
N MET A 63 -16.66 3.19 -9.19
CA MET A 63 -16.42 4.63 -8.97
C MET A 63 -14.99 5.07 -9.32
N ILE A 64 -14.05 4.12 -9.34
CA ILE A 64 -12.63 4.36 -9.58
C ILE A 64 -12.20 3.49 -10.77
N PRO A 65 -11.55 4.07 -11.80
CA PRO A 65 -11.07 3.33 -12.95
C PRO A 65 -10.07 2.22 -12.59
N VAL A 66 -10.09 1.09 -13.30
CA VAL A 66 -9.19 -0.06 -13.08
C VAL A 66 -7.72 0.36 -13.13
N GLU A 67 -7.33 1.22 -14.08
CA GLU A 67 -5.95 1.70 -14.18
C GLU A 67 -5.56 2.53 -12.96
N ALA A 68 -6.46 3.36 -12.43
CA ALA A 68 -6.21 4.15 -11.23
C ALA A 68 -6.00 3.24 -10.00
N ARG A 69 -6.75 2.13 -9.91
CA ARG A 69 -6.54 1.13 -8.85
C ARG A 69 -5.17 0.48 -8.96
N TRP A 70 -4.71 0.12 -10.16
CA TRP A 70 -3.38 -0.45 -10.35
C TRP A 70 -2.26 0.54 -10.00
N ARG A 71 -2.41 1.83 -10.36
CA ARG A 71 -1.45 2.87 -9.96
C ARG A 71 -1.38 3.01 -8.45
N TYR A 72 -2.54 3.05 -7.76
CA TYR A 72 -2.58 3.09 -6.30
C TYR A 72 -1.90 1.87 -5.65
N VAL A 73 -2.18 0.66 -6.13
CA VAL A 73 -1.57 -0.58 -5.63
C VAL A 73 -0.06 -0.56 -5.85
N ALA A 74 0.42 -0.17 -7.03
CA ALA A 74 1.84 -0.08 -7.32
C ALA A 74 2.55 0.92 -6.40
N THR A 75 1.96 2.10 -6.20
CA THR A 75 2.44 3.10 -5.23
C THR A 75 2.51 2.50 -3.83
N LEU A 76 1.45 1.87 -3.35
CA LEU A 76 1.42 1.26 -2.01
C LEU A 76 2.51 0.19 -1.84
N VAL A 77 2.73 -0.67 -2.84
CA VAL A 77 3.79 -1.69 -2.81
C VAL A 77 5.17 -1.04 -2.65
N VAL A 78 5.45 0.03 -3.41
CA VAL A 78 6.73 0.75 -3.31
C VAL A 78 6.89 1.39 -1.92
N LEU A 79 5.84 2.02 -1.39
CA LEU A 79 5.89 2.65 -0.06
C LEU A 79 6.14 1.62 1.05
N LEU A 80 5.43 0.50 1.00
CA LEU A 80 5.58 -0.60 1.96
C LEU A 80 6.97 -1.26 1.87
N ALA A 81 7.46 -1.51 0.65
CA ALA A 81 8.79 -2.07 0.43
C ALA A 81 9.91 -1.13 0.90
N ALA A 82 9.80 0.17 0.60
CA ALA A 82 10.75 1.18 1.06
C ALA A 82 10.72 1.31 2.59
N GLY A 83 9.52 1.32 3.20
CA GLY A 83 9.36 1.33 4.66
C GLY A 83 10.04 0.13 5.33
N ALA A 84 9.82 -1.08 4.80
CA ALA A 84 10.48 -2.29 5.30
C ALA A 84 12.01 -2.24 5.13
N ALA A 85 12.50 -1.72 4.00
CA ALA A 85 13.93 -1.56 3.74
C ALA A 85 14.58 -0.57 4.71
N ILE A 86 13.94 0.56 4.99
CA ILE A 86 14.41 1.54 5.99
C ILE A 86 14.43 0.90 7.38
N PHE A 87 13.37 0.18 7.76
CA PHE A 87 13.26 -0.42 9.08
C PHE A 87 14.40 -1.43 9.37
N TYR A 88 14.72 -2.31 8.43
CA TYR A 88 15.78 -3.33 8.63
C TYR A 88 17.18 -2.89 8.22
N GLY A 89 17.27 -1.97 7.26
CA GLY A 89 18.51 -1.61 6.59
C GLY A 89 18.94 -0.17 6.83
N GLY A 90 18.15 0.66 7.51
CA GLY A 90 18.35 2.12 7.59
C GLY A 90 19.71 2.53 8.15
N GLY A 91 20.22 1.78 9.13
CA GLY A 91 21.56 2.00 9.71
C GLY A 91 22.72 1.55 8.81
N ARG A 92 22.45 0.95 7.65
CA ARG A 92 23.47 0.57 6.66
C ARG A 92 23.65 1.71 5.65
N ALA A 93 24.83 1.77 5.05
CA ALA A 93 25.10 2.67 3.94
C ALA A 93 25.33 1.90 2.64
N ILE A 94 24.95 2.50 1.52
CA ILE A 94 25.36 2.08 0.18
C ILE A 94 26.42 3.08 -0.27
N ALA A 95 27.67 2.63 -0.43
CA ALA A 95 28.85 3.48 -0.57
C ALA A 95 28.96 4.50 0.60
N THR A 96 28.62 5.77 0.36
CA THR A 96 28.66 6.85 1.35
C THR A 96 27.29 7.37 1.77
N ILE A 97 26.20 6.83 1.20
CA ILE A 97 24.84 7.33 1.43
C ILE A 97 24.09 6.38 2.38
N PRO A 98 23.51 6.90 3.48
CA PRO A 98 22.65 6.10 4.36
C PRO A 98 21.45 5.55 3.61
N LEU A 99 21.12 4.28 3.87
CA LEU A 99 19.98 3.61 3.23
C LEU A 99 18.66 4.26 3.63
N GLU A 100 18.56 4.78 4.86
CA GLU A 100 17.43 5.60 5.29
C GLU A 100 17.20 6.82 4.39
N SER A 101 18.26 7.56 4.02
CA SER A 101 18.17 8.73 3.15
C SER A 101 17.69 8.36 1.76
N LEU A 102 18.20 7.26 1.20
CA LEU A 102 17.74 6.73 -0.08
C LEU A 102 16.28 6.30 0.00
N GLY A 103 15.88 5.63 1.07
CA GLY A 103 14.51 5.23 1.33
C GLY A 103 13.56 6.42 1.37
N TYR A 104 13.90 7.48 2.11
CA TYR A 104 13.08 8.70 2.17
C TYR A 104 12.95 9.39 0.81
N ILE A 105 14.03 9.44 0.01
CA ILE A 105 13.97 9.95 -1.36
C ILE A 105 12.99 9.13 -2.20
N VAL A 106 13.06 7.80 -2.14
CA VAL A 106 12.14 6.91 -2.86
C VAL A 106 10.69 7.16 -2.45
N LEU A 107 10.43 7.28 -1.13
CA LEU A 107 9.10 7.57 -0.61
C LEU A 107 8.55 8.89 -1.17
N VAL A 108 9.32 9.98 -1.06
CA VAL A 108 8.91 11.32 -1.53
C VAL A 108 8.68 11.33 -3.04
N VAL A 109 9.63 10.80 -3.82
CA VAL A 109 9.52 10.76 -5.28
C VAL A 109 8.30 9.94 -5.72
N THR A 110 8.06 8.80 -5.07
CA THR A 110 6.90 7.94 -5.38
C THR A 110 5.58 8.65 -5.10
N LEU A 111 5.46 9.34 -3.96
CA LEU A 111 4.26 10.10 -3.60
C LEU A 111 4.02 11.26 -4.56
N VAL A 112 5.07 12.03 -4.88
CA VAL A 112 4.98 13.16 -5.82
C VAL A 112 4.60 12.66 -7.21
N ALA A 113 5.23 11.59 -7.71
CA ALA A 113 4.92 11.02 -9.02
C ALA A 113 3.48 10.50 -9.10
N TYR A 114 3.01 9.82 -8.06
CA TYR A 114 1.62 9.36 -7.96
C TYR A 114 0.64 10.54 -7.98
N LEU A 115 0.87 11.55 -7.12
CA LEU A 115 0.02 12.72 -7.03
C LEU A 115 -0.08 13.47 -8.36
N LEU A 116 1.06 13.70 -9.02
CA LEU A 116 1.10 14.35 -10.33
C LEU A 116 0.33 13.54 -11.38
N THR A 117 0.51 12.23 -11.40
CA THR A 117 -0.16 11.34 -12.36
C THR A 117 -1.68 11.37 -12.17
N GLU A 118 -2.19 11.19 -10.95
CA GLU A 118 -3.63 11.25 -10.69
C GLU A 118 -4.20 12.65 -10.94
N SER A 119 -3.46 13.71 -10.62
CA SER A 119 -3.89 15.09 -10.88
C SER A 119 -4.01 15.38 -12.38
N MET A 120 -3.04 14.94 -13.17
CA MET A 120 -3.09 15.06 -14.64
C MET A 120 -4.25 14.25 -15.22
N SER A 121 -4.42 13.00 -14.79
CA SER A 121 -5.54 12.15 -15.23
C SER A 121 -6.89 12.79 -14.89
N GLY A 122 -7.07 13.31 -13.67
CA GLY A 122 -8.28 14.02 -13.26
C GLY A 122 -8.53 15.31 -14.06
N TYR A 123 -7.47 16.08 -14.35
CA TYR A 123 -7.56 17.28 -15.17
C TYR A 123 -7.95 16.98 -16.63
N HIS A 124 -7.40 15.92 -17.22
CA HIS A 124 -7.79 15.52 -18.57
C HIS A 124 -9.23 15.03 -18.64
N ALA A 125 -9.67 14.23 -17.66
CA ALA A 125 -11.04 13.74 -17.57
C ALA A 125 -12.06 14.89 -17.48
N SER A 126 -11.75 15.95 -16.72
CA SER A 126 -12.66 17.09 -16.56
C SER A 126 -12.74 18.02 -17.79
N ARG A 127 -11.79 17.92 -18.73
CA ARG A 127 -11.79 18.71 -19.98
C ARG A 127 -12.44 17.99 -21.15
N GLN A 128 -12.63 16.68 -21.05
CA GLN A 128 -13.19 15.84 -22.11
C GLN A 128 -14.67 15.50 -21.88
N GLY A 129 -15.22 15.81 -20.71
CA GLY A 129 -16.66 15.77 -20.41
C GLY A 129 -17.35 17.10 -20.69
#